data_AF-A0A9W8CE97-F1
#
_entry.id   AF-A0A9W8CE97-F1
#
_cell.length_a   1.000
_cell.length_b   1.000
_cell.length_c   1.000
_cell.angle_alpha   90.00
_cell.angle_beta   90.00
_cell.angle_gamma   90.00
#
_symmetry.space_group_name_H-M   'P 1'
#
loop_
_entity.id
_entity.type
_entity.pdbx_description
1 polymer ?
#
loop_
_entity_poly.entity_id
_entity_poly.type
_entity_poly.pdbx_seq_one_letter_code
_entity_poly.pdbx_strand_id
1 'polypeptide(L)'
;MDIQTMHERFDSTTTSSNERFDQLDLAQTNTRTTLDDIVSRLDTLTTTLTELQKDYGGDTEQEDGDRRGRARRVRRPSHDSFAKIKFKIPSFNGEYDPAAYLDWELEVEQKFSCHD
;
A
#
# COMPACT_ATOMS: atom_id res chain seq x y z
N MET A 1 -37.02 43.21 -37.85
CA MET A 1 -37.15 42.41 -36.61
C MET A 1 -38.05 43.18 -35.68
N ASP A 2 -39.02 42.52 -35.07
CA ASP A 2 -39.99 43.18 -34.18
C ASP A 2 -39.44 43.26 -32.75
N ILE A 3 -39.81 44.30 -31.99
CA ILE A 3 -39.26 44.58 -30.66
C ILE A 3 -39.53 43.43 -29.69
N GLN A 4 -40.69 42.80 -29.81
CA GLN A 4 -41.10 41.66 -28.99
C GLN A 4 -40.23 40.43 -29.23
N THR A 5 -39.84 40.18 -30.48
CA THR A 5 -38.94 39.07 -30.84
C THR A 5 -37.53 39.28 -30.29
N MET A 6 -37.07 40.53 -30.13
CA MET A 6 -35.77 40.81 -29.52
C MET A 6 -35.77 40.59 -28.01
N HIS A 7 -36.86 40.95 -27.31
CA HIS A 7 -37.00 40.64 -25.88
C HIS A 7 -37.01 39.13 -25.61
N GLU A 8 -37.80 38.37 -26.38
CA GLU A 8 -37.89 36.92 -26.19
C GLU A 8 -36.55 36.22 -26.42
N ARG A 9 -35.78 36.69 -27.40
CA ARG A 9 -34.39 36.21 -27.61
C ARG A 9 -33.49 36.55 -26.42
N PHE A 10 -33.59 37.76 -25.89
CA PHE A 10 -32.78 38.19 -24.75
C PHE A 10 -33.09 37.36 -23.49
N ASP A 11 -34.37 37.16 -23.20
CA ASP A 11 -34.82 36.35 -22.06
C ASP A 11 -34.37 34.89 -22.22
N SER A 12 -34.50 34.33 -23.42
CA SER A 12 -34.01 32.99 -23.74
C SER A 12 -32.49 32.87 -23.56
N THR A 13 -31.71 33.87 -23.99
CA THR A 13 -30.25 33.85 -23.77
C THR A 13 -29.89 33.96 -22.30
N THR A 14 -30.63 34.75 -21.53
CA THR A 14 -30.38 34.93 -20.09
C THR A 14 -30.68 33.65 -19.33
N THR A 15 -31.83 33.02 -19.59
CA THR A 15 -32.22 31.74 -19.00
C THR A 15 -31.23 30.63 -19.35
N SER A 16 -30.87 30.49 -20.62
CA SER A 16 -29.90 29.48 -21.06
C SER A 16 -28.53 29.69 -20.43
N SER A 17 -28.09 30.95 -20.27
CA SER A 17 -26.83 31.26 -19.59
C SER A 17 -26.87 30.88 -18.11
N ASN A 18 -27.99 31.13 -17.42
CA ASN A 18 -28.16 30.77 -16.01
C ASN A 18 -28.17 29.25 -15.82
N GLU A 19 -28.93 28.52 -16.64
CA GLU A 19 -28.95 27.04 -16.61
C GLU A 19 -27.55 26.44 -16.82
N ARG A 20 -26.76 27.05 -17.73
CA ARG A 20 -25.39 26.63 -17.97
C ARG A 20 -24.49 26.90 -16.77
N PHE A 21 -24.71 28.01 -16.07
CA PHE A 21 -23.98 28.33 -14.84
C PHE A 21 -24.28 27.33 -13.74
N ASP A 22 -25.55 26.98 -13.54
CA ASP A 22 -25.97 25.98 -12.54
C ASP A 22 -25.39 24.59 -12.84
N GLN A 23 -25.38 24.18 -14.11
CA GLN A 23 -24.74 22.92 -14.51
C GLN A 23 -23.24 22.91 -14.23
N LEU A 24 -22.56 24.04 -14.45
CA LEU A 24 -21.13 24.17 -14.18
C LEU A 24 -20.85 24.09 -12.68
N ASP A 25 -21.65 24.78 -11.86
CA ASP A 25 -21.52 24.74 -10.40
C ASP A 25 -21.75 23.32 -9.86
N LEU A 26 -22.77 22.61 -10.36
CA LEU A 26 -23.01 21.21 -10.02
C LEU A 26 -21.85 20.29 -10.44
N ALA A 27 -21.28 20.49 -11.63
CA ALA A 27 -20.12 19.71 -12.08
C ALA A 27 -18.88 19.99 -11.21
N GLN A 28 -18.67 21.24 -10.81
CA GLN A 28 -17.55 21.62 -9.94
C GLN A 28 -17.71 21.08 -8.53
N THR A 29 -18.90 21.14 -7.94
CA THR A 29 -19.16 20.57 -6.62
C THR A 29 -18.94 19.06 -6.61
N ASN A 30 -19.42 18.34 -7.63
CA ASN A 30 -19.17 16.91 -7.78
C ASN A 30 -17.67 16.59 -7.84
N THR A 31 -16.92 17.29 -8.68
CA THR A 31 -15.46 17.06 -8.79
C THR A 31 -14.76 17.34 -7.46
N ARG A 32 -15.14 18.41 -6.76
CA ARG A 32 -14.61 18.71 -5.42
C ARG A 32 -14.89 17.59 -4.42
N THR A 33 -16.12 17.10 -4.35
CA THR A 33 -16.48 15.99 -3.46
C THR A 33 -15.70 14.72 -3.78
N THR A 34 -15.49 14.40 -5.07
CA THR A 34 -14.67 13.23 -5.44
C THR A 34 -13.20 13.39 -5.04
N LEU A 35 -12.65 14.61 -5.11
CA LEU A 35 -11.29 14.88 -4.65
C LEU A 35 -11.19 14.74 -3.13
N ASP A 36 -12.17 15.24 -2.38
CA ASP A 36 -12.21 15.13 -0.92
C ASP A 36 -12.27 13.64 -0.46
N ASP A 37 -13.00 12.79 -1.17
CA ASP A 37 -13.02 11.33 -0.92
C ASP A 37 -11.66 10.69 -1.19
N ILE A 38 -11.02 11.03 -2.31
CA ILE A 38 -9.68 10.52 -2.64
C ILE A 38 -8.67 10.92 -1.57
N VAL A 39 -8.68 12.19 -1.13
CA VAL A 39 -7.79 12.68 -0.07
C VAL A 39 -8.00 11.90 1.22
N SER A 40 -9.26 11.71 1.64
CA SER A 40 -9.59 10.95 2.86
C SER A 40 -9.10 9.49 2.80
N ARG A 41 -9.20 8.87 1.62
CA ARG A 41 -8.68 7.51 1.39
C ARG A 41 -7.16 7.46 1.43
N LEU A 42 -6.47 8.46 0.89
CA LEU A 42 -5.02 8.57 0.97
C LEU A 42 -4.52 8.77 2.40
N ASP A 43 -5.20 9.59 3.20
CA ASP A 43 -4.89 9.78 4.61
C ASP A 43 -5.00 8.45 5.37
N THR A 44 -6.08 7.70 5.11
CA THR A 44 -6.29 6.37 5.69
C THR A 44 -5.13 5.41 5.34
N LEU A 45 -4.76 5.33 4.07
CA LEU A 45 -3.64 4.49 3.63
C LEU A 45 -2.33 4.90 4.30
N THR A 46 -2.08 6.21 4.42
CA THR A 46 -0.88 6.75 5.07
C THR A 46 -0.81 6.35 6.54
N THR A 47 -1.93 6.41 7.27
CA THR A 47 -2.01 5.92 8.66
C THR A 47 -1.70 4.43 8.74
N THR A 48 -2.32 3.61 7.90
CA THR A 48 -2.10 2.15 7.91
C THR A 48 -0.64 1.77 7.62
N LEU A 49 0.02 2.46 6.68
CA LEU A 49 1.44 2.25 6.39
C LEU A 49 2.32 2.62 7.58
N THR A 50 2.00 3.73 8.26
CA THR A 50 2.75 4.18 9.44
C THR A 50 2.59 3.20 10.61
N GLU A 51 1.40 2.62 10.78
CA GLU A 51 1.14 1.58 11.78
C GLU A 51 1.94 0.31 11.47
N LEU A 52 1.90 -0.18 10.23
CA LEU A 52 2.69 -1.34 9.82
C LEU A 52 4.19 -1.10 10.01
N GLN A 53 4.71 0.08 9.68
CA GLN A 53 6.15 0.37 9.82
C GLN A 53 6.64 0.33 11.28
N LYS A 54 5.78 0.65 12.26
CA LYS A 54 6.14 0.57 13.68
C LYS A 54 6.38 -0.86 14.15
N ASP A 55 5.66 -1.83 13.58
CA ASP A 55 5.78 -3.25 13.98
C ASP A 55 7.02 -3.92 13.38
N TYR A 56 7.59 -3.38 12.29
CA TYR A 56 8.80 -3.88 11.63
C TYR A 56 10.09 -3.13 12.02
N GLY A 57 10.01 -2.10 12.86
CA GLY A 57 11.15 -1.23 13.23
C GLY A 57 11.99 -1.68 14.43
N GLY A 58 11.80 -2.91 14.92
CA GLY A 58 12.36 -3.36 16.20
C GLY A 58 13.24 -4.60 16.10
N ASP A 59 14.38 -4.52 15.42
CA ASP A 59 15.62 -5.26 15.78
C ASP A 59 16.74 -4.95 14.78
N THR A 60 17.34 -3.78 14.90
CA THR A 60 18.68 -3.58 14.34
C THR A 60 19.57 -3.06 15.46
N GLU A 61 20.05 -4.04 16.24
CA GLU A 61 21.27 -4.05 17.05
C GLU A 61 21.98 -2.70 17.15
N GLN A 62 21.71 -1.95 18.21
CA GLN A 62 22.65 -0.94 18.69
C GLN A 62 23.43 -1.58 19.84
N GLU A 63 24.59 -2.10 19.46
CA GLU A 63 25.62 -2.69 20.29
C GLU A 63 25.97 -1.75 21.47
N ASP A 64 25.39 -2.05 22.64
CA ASP A 64 25.66 -1.33 23.88
C ASP A 64 27.07 -1.66 24.37
N GLY A 65 27.96 -0.68 24.21
CA GLY A 65 29.30 -0.71 24.75
C GLY A 65 29.34 -0.88 26.27
N ASP A 66 30.11 -1.88 26.69
CA ASP A 66 30.95 -1.87 27.89
C ASP A 66 30.28 -1.64 29.25
N ARG A 67 29.51 -2.63 29.75
CA ARG A 67 29.32 -2.80 31.20
C ARG A 67 29.29 -4.27 31.68
N ARG A 68 30.42 -4.65 32.29
CA ARG A 68 30.51 -5.44 33.54
C ARG A 68 30.38 -6.98 33.43
N GLY A 69 31.52 -7.63 33.61
CA GLY A 69 31.74 -8.45 34.81
C GLY A 69 30.99 -9.77 34.91
N ARG A 70 31.69 -10.86 34.57
CA ARG A 70 31.75 -12.13 35.32
C ARG A 70 30.40 -12.72 35.78
N ALA A 71 29.81 -13.55 34.92
CA ALA A 71 29.10 -14.74 35.39
C ALA A 71 29.22 -15.85 34.35
N ARG A 72 29.95 -16.92 34.71
CA ARG A 72 29.95 -18.20 33.99
C ARG A 72 28.51 -18.73 34.00
N ARG A 73 27.70 -18.41 32.98
CA ARG A 73 26.53 -19.21 32.67
C ARG A 73 27.01 -20.43 31.91
N VAL A 74 26.95 -21.57 32.59
CA VAL A 74 26.94 -22.89 31.98
C VAL A 74 26.03 -22.81 30.76
N ARG A 75 26.64 -22.91 29.57
CA ARG A 75 25.94 -22.93 28.30
C ARG A 75 25.08 -24.18 28.31
N ARG A 76 23.81 -24.05 28.72
CA ARG A 76 22.80 -25.05 28.39
C ARG A 76 22.93 -25.23 26.87
N PRO A 77 23.06 -26.45 26.33
CA PRO A 77 22.90 -26.62 24.91
C PRO A 77 21.51 -26.07 24.64
N SER A 78 21.43 -24.94 23.94
CA SER A 78 20.20 -24.61 23.24
C SER A 78 20.03 -25.80 22.32
N HIS A 79 19.17 -26.74 22.70
CA HIS A 79 18.64 -27.74 21.79
C HIS A 79 17.68 -26.98 20.88
N ASP A 80 18.25 -26.01 20.16
CA ASP A 80 17.63 -25.42 19.02
C ASP A 80 17.83 -26.47 17.93
N SER A 81 16.85 -27.37 17.85
CA SER A 81 16.78 -28.43 16.84
C SER A 81 16.91 -27.86 15.43
N PHE A 82 16.68 -26.55 15.26
CA PHE A 82 16.75 -25.82 14.01
C PHE A 82 18.09 -25.10 13.79
N ALA A 83 18.94 -24.93 14.83
CA ALA A 83 20.25 -24.26 14.69
C ALA A 83 21.23 -24.99 13.76
N LYS A 84 20.95 -26.24 13.38
CA LYS A 84 21.73 -27.01 12.40
C LYS A 84 21.10 -27.04 11.01
N ILE A 85 19.86 -26.61 10.84
CA ILE A 85 19.16 -26.64 9.56
C ILE A 85 19.64 -25.44 8.74
N LYS A 86 20.68 -25.67 7.94
CA LYS A 86 21.18 -24.71 6.96
C LYS A 86 20.42 -24.89 5.67
N PHE A 87 19.25 -24.26 5.57
CA PHE A 87 18.47 -24.23 4.34
C PHE A 87 18.96 -23.11 3.42
N LYS A 88 19.00 -23.37 2.10
CA LYS A 88 19.22 -22.34 1.07
C LYS A 88 18.00 -22.36 0.15
N ILE A 89 17.28 -21.24 0.11
CA ILE A 89 16.17 -21.04 -0.81
C ILE A 89 16.73 -21.04 -2.24
N PRO A 90 16.20 -21.86 -3.17
CA PRO A 90 16.54 -21.79 -4.59
C PRO A 90 16.31 -20.37 -5.13
N SER A 91 17.22 -19.88 -5.97
CA SER A 91 17.05 -18.56 -6.60
C SER A 91 15.93 -18.61 -7.64
N PHE A 92 15.00 -17.65 -7.57
CA PHE A 92 13.99 -17.47 -8.62
C PHE A 92 14.53 -16.50 -9.67
N ASN A 93 14.70 -16.99 -10.91
CA ASN A 93 15.20 -16.16 -12.02
C ASN A 93 14.13 -15.25 -12.64
N GLY A 94 12.91 -15.24 -12.11
CA GLY A 94 12.05 -14.06 -12.14
C GLY A 94 11.58 -13.61 -13.50
N GLU A 95 11.24 -14.53 -14.40
CA GLU A 95 10.46 -14.15 -15.58
C GLU A 95 8.98 -13.98 -15.21
N TYR A 96 8.24 -13.15 -15.96
CA TYR A 96 6.77 -13.01 -15.88
C TYR A 96 6.06 -14.24 -16.47
N ASP A 97 6.61 -15.43 -16.23
CA ASP A 97 6.06 -16.71 -16.64
C ASP A 97 5.42 -17.38 -15.42
N PRO A 98 4.08 -17.47 -15.37
CA PRO A 98 3.37 -18.18 -14.31
C PRO A 98 3.81 -19.64 -14.17
N ALA A 99 4.26 -20.29 -15.25
CA ALA A 99 4.75 -21.67 -15.20
C ALA A 99 6.08 -21.76 -14.44
N ALA A 100 7.02 -20.85 -14.72
CA ALA A 100 8.30 -20.78 -14.01
C ALA A 100 8.13 -20.54 -12.49
N TYR A 101 7.10 -19.79 -12.09
CA TYR A 101 6.77 -19.61 -10.67
C TYR A 101 6.30 -20.91 -10.01
N LEU A 102 5.43 -21.67 -10.68
CA LEU A 102 4.93 -22.95 -10.17
C LEU A 102 6.03 -23.99 -10.03
N ASP A 103 6.95 -24.06 -11.00
CA ASP A 103 8.09 -24.98 -10.95
C ASP A 103 9.04 -24.64 -9.79
N TRP A 104 9.31 -23.34 -9.58
CA TRP A 104 10.13 -22.88 -8.46
C TRP A 104 9.45 -23.15 -7.11
N GLU A 105 8.13 -22.91 -7.01
CA GLU A 105 7.35 -23.20 -5.81
C GLU A 105 7.39 -24.69 -5.46
N LEU A 106 7.27 -25.57 -6.44
CA LEU A 106 7.36 -27.02 -6.23
C LEU A 106 8.78 -27.46 -5.80
N GLU A 107 9.84 -26.87 -6.37
CA GLU A 107 11.22 -27.15 -5.97
C GLU A 107 11.48 -26.73 -4.51
N VAL A 108 10.98 -25.55 -4.14
CA VAL A 108 10.98 -25.00 -2.80
C VAL A 108 10.26 -25.98 -1.85
N GLU A 109 9.02 -26.37 -2.15
CA GLU A 109 8.20 -27.28 -1.32
C GLU A 109 8.84 -28.66 -1.13
N GLN A 110 9.39 -29.25 -2.19
CA GLN A 110 10.13 -30.52 -2.10
C GLN A 110 11.35 -30.42 -1.20
N LYS A 111 12.07 -29.28 -1.23
CA LYS A 111 13.22 -29.04 -0.37
C LYS A 111 12.82 -28.94 1.11
N PHE A 112 11.60 -28.49 1.40
CA PHE A 112 11.03 -28.40 2.75
C PHE A 112 10.43 -29.72 3.25
N SER A 113 10.04 -30.62 2.34
CA SER A 113 9.38 -31.90 2.67
C SER A 113 10.25 -32.92 3.42
N CYS A 114 11.55 -32.65 3.61
CA CYS A 114 12.50 -33.56 4.27
C CYS A 114 12.84 -33.18 5.73
N HIS A 115 12.01 -32.34 6.37
CA HIS A 115 12.22 -31.92 7.76
C HIS A 115 10.94 -32.12 8.59
N ASP A 116 10.75 -33.35 9.09
CA ASP A 116 9.93 -33.67 10.28
C ASP A 116 10.84 -33.85 11.52
#